data_AF-A0A7C8CN52-F1
#
_entry.id   AF-A0A7C8CN52-F1
#
_cell.length_a   1.000
_cell.length_b   1.000
_cell.length_c   1.000
_cell.angle_alpha   90.00
_cell.angle_beta   90.00
_cell.angle_gamma   90.00
#
_symmetry.space_group_name_H-M   'P 1'
#
loop_
_entity.id
_entity.type
_entity.pdbx_description
1 polymer ?
#
loop_
_entity_poly.entity_id
_entity_poly.type
_entity_poly.pdbx_seq_one_letter_code
_entity_poly.pdbx_strand_id
1 'polypeptide(L)'
;MDSVAIFCTLMGVLYVVSRLPMAIAPKATMRWTRESMFSSNARTRAFGIGMAPIAPALLLLPFGEGLVPLILRCLGGLIALALLGVVLAPGIAADWIRGLYEFLETTLSEGVLRGLAIFGVVFGLVLIYVGIFVL
;
A
#
# COMPACT_ATOMS: atom_id res chain seq x y z
N MET A 1 -22.64 -10.59 -5.30
CA MET A 1 -21.35 -10.16 -5.87
C MET A 1 -20.97 -8.89 -5.12
N ASP A 2 -20.01 -8.08 -5.55
CA ASP A 2 -19.87 -6.66 -5.15
C ASP A 2 -18.74 -6.35 -4.14
N SER A 3 -18.67 -6.97 -2.96
CA SER A 3 -17.73 -6.49 -1.92
C SER A 3 -16.25 -6.77 -2.24
N VAL A 4 -15.97 -7.99 -2.71
CA VAL A 4 -14.61 -8.44 -3.07
C VAL A 4 -14.15 -7.81 -4.39
N ALA A 5 -15.06 -7.68 -5.36
CA ALA A 5 -14.85 -7.00 -6.63
C ALA A 5 -14.49 -5.52 -6.45
N ILE A 6 -15.28 -4.79 -5.64
CA ILE A 6 -15.02 -3.38 -5.29
C ILE A 6 -13.68 -3.26 -4.58
N PHE A 7 -13.37 -4.16 -3.65
CA PHE A 7 -12.11 -4.16 -2.93
C PHE A 7 -10.90 -4.39 -3.84
N CYS A 8 -10.92 -5.42 -4.69
CA CYS A 8 -9.85 -5.68 -5.66
C CYS A 8 -9.65 -4.50 -6.61
N THR A 9 -10.75 -3.88 -7.05
CA THR A 9 -10.71 -2.70 -7.91
C THR A 9 -10.10 -1.49 -7.20
N LEU A 10 -10.56 -1.17 -5.98
CA LEU A 10 -10.02 -0.05 -5.19
C LEU A 10 -8.54 -0.24 -4.83
N MET A 11 -8.16 -1.45 -4.39
CA MET A 11 -6.76 -1.75 -4.10
C MET A 11 -5.89 -1.70 -5.35
N GLY A 12 -6.38 -2.22 -6.48
CA GLY A 12 -5.68 -2.17 -7.74
C GLY A 12 -5.48 -0.72 -8.22
N VAL A 13 -6.51 0.13 -8.13
CA VAL A 13 -6.40 1.57 -8.44
C VAL A 13 -5.40 2.25 -7.51
N LEU A 14 -5.47 1.98 -6.20
CA LEU A 14 -4.53 2.54 -5.23
C LEU A 14 -3.09 2.10 -5.54
N TYR A 15 -2.89 0.85 -5.92
CA TYR A 15 -1.58 0.32 -6.32
C TYR A 15 -1.06 1.00 -7.59
N VAL A 16 -1.92 1.17 -8.60
CA VAL A 16 -1.54 1.86 -9.84
C VAL A 16 -1.17 3.31 -9.53
N VAL A 17 -2.03 4.06 -8.83
CA VAL A 17 -1.80 5.49 -8.52
C VAL A 17 -0.55 5.69 -7.67
N SER A 18 -0.26 4.80 -6.71
CA SER A 18 0.93 4.90 -5.87
C SER A 18 2.23 4.50 -6.58
N ARG A 19 2.16 3.60 -7.57
CA ARG A 19 3.35 3.07 -8.28
C ARG A 19 3.66 3.79 -9.59
N LEU A 20 2.68 4.43 -10.23
CA LEU A 20 2.89 5.18 -11.48
C LEU A 20 3.95 6.30 -11.35
N PRO A 21 3.95 7.13 -10.30
CA PRO A 21 4.97 8.17 -10.13
C PRO A 21 6.37 7.56 -9.92
N MET A 22 6.43 6.42 -9.21
CA MET A 22 7.67 5.66 -9.00
C MET A 22 8.24 5.07 -10.29
N ALA A 23 7.40 4.73 -11.29
CA ALA A 23 7.86 4.24 -12.58
C ALA A 23 8.51 5.34 -13.43
N ILE A 24 8.02 6.57 -13.31
CA ILE A 24 8.53 7.74 -14.07
C ILE A 24 9.81 8.26 -13.40
N ALA A 25 9.75 8.58 -12.11
CA ALA A 25 10.85 9.16 -11.35
C ALA A 25 10.94 8.54 -9.94
N PRO A 26 11.58 7.37 -9.79
CA PRO A 26 11.55 6.61 -8.54
C PRO A 26 12.15 7.36 -7.37
N LYS A 27 13.37 7.90 -7.51
CA LYS A 27 14.03 8.62 -6.42
C LYS A 27 13.32 9.91 -6.04
N ALA A 28 12.86 10.69 -7.03
CA ALA A 28 12.09 11.90 -6.77
C ALA A 28 10.77 11.60 -6.05
N THR A 29 10.09 10.51 -6.42
CA THR A 29 8.87 10.06 -5.75
C THR A 29 9.16 9.60 -4.33
N MET A 30 10.20 8.78 -4.11
CA MET A 30 10.60 8.34 -2.77
C MET A 30 10.92 9.51 -1.85
N ARG A 31 11.67 10.47 -2.36
CA ARG A 31 12.05 11.69 -1.64
C ARG A 31 10.82 12.55 -1.34
N TRP A 32 9.92 12.73 -2.30
CA TRP A 32 8.65 13.43 -2.08
C TRP A 32 7.76 12.72 -1.05
N THR A 33 7.65 11.39 -1.08
CA THR A 33 6.90 10.63 -0.08
C THR A 33 7.52 10.77 1.30
N ARG A 34 8.86 10.70 1.41
CA ARG A 34 9.62 10.91 2.65
C ARG A 34 9.38 12.33 3.22
N GLU A 35 9.50 13.35 2.39
CA GLU A 35 9.44 14.76 2.78
C GLU A 35 7.99 15.27 2.96
N SER A 36 7.02 14.72 2.23
CA SER A 36 5.62 15.17 2.27
C SER A 36 4.82 14.43 3.33
N MET A 37 4.77 13.09 3.28
CA MET A 37 3.89 12.27 4.12
C MET A 37 4.51 11.90 5.46
N PHE A 38 5.82 11.69 5.49
CA PHE A 38 6.54 11.24 6.68
C PHE A 38 7.50 12.28 7.25
N SER A 39 7.32 13.58 6.96
CA SER A 39 8.19 14.65 7.51
C SER A 39 7.95 14.95 8.98
N SER A 40 6.71 14.79 9.46
CA SER A 40 6.37 15.06 10.86
C SER A 40 5.49 13.98 11.45
N ASN A 41 5.62 13.76 12.76
CA ASN A 41 4.79 12.82 13.51
C ASN A 41 3.28 13.11 13.33
N ALA A 42 2.90 14.39 13.21
CA ALA A 42 1.52 14.79 12.96
C ALA A 42 1.02 14.34 11.58
N ARG A 43 1.84 14.46 10.52
CA ARG A 43 1.48 14.01 9.17
C ARG A 43 1.46 12.50 9.05
N THR A 44 2.45 11.81 9.64
CA THR A 44 2.46 10.34 9.71
C THR A 44 1.22 9.81 10.42
N ARG A 45 0.83 10.45 11.53
CA ARG A 45 -0.37 10.08 12.28
C ARG A 45 -1.64 10.42 11.50
N ALA A 46 -1.70 11.55 10.81
CA ALA A 46 -2.83 11.91 9.95
C ALA A 46 -2.99 10.92 8.78
N PHE A 47 -1.88 10.47 8.18
CA PHE A 47 -1.88 9.41 7.18
C PHE A 47 -2.40 8.09 7.77
N GLY A 48 -1.89 7.68 8.93
CA GLY A 48 -2.37 6.50 9.66
C GLY A 48 -3.86 6.57 9.96
N ILE A 49 -4.36 7.72 10.43
CA ILE A 49 -5.78 7.95 10.72
C ILE A 49 -6.62 7.93 9.44
N GLY A 50 -6.14 8.54 8.35
CA GLY A 50 -6.84 8.53 7.06
C GLY A 50 -6.96 7.14 6.45
N MET A 51 -5.96 6.29 6.67
CA MET A 51 -5.95 4.90 6.19
C MET A 51 -6.58 3.91 7.20
N ALA A 52 -6.75 4.31 8.46
CA ALA A 52 -7.32 3.47 9.52
C ALA A 52 -8.70 2.88 9.20
N PRO A 53 -9.62 3.54 8.46
CA PRO A 53 -10.90 2.94 8.07
C PRO A 53 -10.77 1.76 7.10
N ILE A 54 -9.65 1.66 6.37
CA ILE A 54 -9.40 0.58 5.42
C ILE A 54 -9.13 -0.74 6.17
N ALA A 55 -8.52 -0.68 7.35
CA ALA A 55 -8.22 -1.82 8.20
C ALA A 55 -9.46 -2.62 8.67
N PRO A 56 -10.49 -2.02 9.28
CA PRO A 56 -11.72 -2.74 9.62
C PRO A 56 -12.52 -3.11 8.37
N ALA A 57 -12.50 -2.29 7.30
CA ALA A 57 -13.14 -2.68 6.04
C ALA A 57 -12.56 -4.00 5.51
N LEU A 58 -11.23 -4.12 5.51
CA LEU A 58 -10.47 -5.33 5.15
C LEU A 58 -10.78 -6.56 6.01
N LEU A 59 -11.15 -6.38 7.28
CA LEU A 59 -11.42 -7.49 8.20
C LEU A 59 -12.90 -7.89 8.23
N LEU A 60 -13.79 -6.93 8.03
CA LEU A 60 -15.24 -7.09 8.15
C LEU A 60 -15.92 -7.41 6.81
N LEU A 61 -15.21 -7.28 5.69
CA LEU A 61 -15.71 -7.66 4.37
C LEU A 61 -16.05 -9.18 4.34
N PRO A 62 -17.28 -9.55 3.94
CA PRO A 62 -17.68 -10.96 3.85
C PRO A 62 -17.09 -11.60 2.58
N PHE A 63 -15.81 -11.99 2.64
CA PHE A 63 -15.10 -12.63 1.53
C PHE A 63 -15.58 -14.06 1.20
N GLY A 64 -16.51 -14.63 1.97
CA GLY A 64 -16.96 -16.02 1.82
C GLY A 64 -15.99 -17.05 2.44
N GLU A 65 -16.21 -18.33 2.15
CA GLU A 65 -15.39 -19.46 2.63
C GLU A 65 -14.45 -19.97 1.52
N GLY A 66 -13.17 -20.20 1.86
CA GLY A 66 -12.16 -20.71 0.93
C GLY A 66 -10.74 -20.22 1.24
N LEU A 67 -9.77 -20.69 0.45
CA LEU A 67 -8.34 -20.39 0.64
C LEU A 67 -7.98 -18.94 0.28
N VAL A 68 -8.58 -18.38 -0.78
CA VAL A 68 -8.38 -16.99 -1.22
C VAL A 68 -8.92 -15.97 -0.19
N PRO A 69 -10.16 -16.11 0.31
CA PRO A 69 -10.69 -15.29 1.42
C PRO A 69 -9.81 -15.32 2.68
N LEU A 70 -9.25 -16.48 3.03
CA LEU A 70 -8.38 -16.63 4.20
C LEU A 70 -7.08 -15.83 4.04
N ILE A 71 -6.43 -15.94 2.87
CA ILE A 71 -5.22 -15.17 2.55
C ILE A 71 -5.52 -13.66 2.59
N LEU A 72 -6.63 -13.22 1.99
CA LEU A 72 -7.07 -11.83 1.99
C LEU A 72 -7.30 -11.30 3.41
N ARG A 73 -7.95 -12.08 4.28
CA ARG A 73 -8.16 -11.71 5.69
C ARG A 73 -6.85 -11.63 6.47
N CYS A 74 -5.91 -12.56 6.26
CA CYS A 74 -4.59 -12.50 6.89
C CYS A 74 -3.79 -11.27 6.42
N LEU A 75 -3.80 -10.99 5.11
CA LEU A 75 -3.17 -9.79 4.55
C LEU A 75 -3.82 -8.51 5.08
N GLY A 76 -5.16 -8.49 5.13
CA GLY A 76 -5.93 -7.39 5.69
C GLY A 76 -5.61 -7.14 7.16
N GLY A 77 -5.46 -8.21 7.95
CA GLY A 77 -5.03 -8.14 9.35
C GLY A 77 -3.61 -7.62 9.53
N LEU A 78 -2.67 -8.03 8.68
CA LEU A 78 -1.30 -7.50 8.70
C LEU A 78 -1.28 -6.00 8.36
N ILE A 79 -2.04 -5.58 7.34
CA ILE A 79 -2.18 -4.17 6.97
C ILE A 79 -2.83 -3.38 8.12
N ALA A 80 -3.87 -3.94 8.75
CA ALA A 80 -4.54 -3.34 9.89
C ALA A 80 -3.60 -3.13 11.07
N LEU A 81 -2.79 -4.13 11.40
CA LEU A 81 -1.80 -4.06 12.47
C LEU A 81 -0.71 -3.02 12.15
N ALA A 82 -0.24 -2.98 10.90
CA ALA A 82 0.74 -1.99 10.47
C ALA A 82 0.18 -0.55 10.58
N LEU A 83 -1.07 -0.33 10.15
CA LEU A 83 -1.74 0.96 10.25
C LEU A 83 -1.97 1.39 11.70
N LEU A 84 -2.36 0.46 12.57
CA LEU A 84 -2.44 0.71 14.01
C LEU A 84 -1.07 1.09 14.58
N GLY A 85 0.01 0.43 14.16
CA GLY A 85 1.37 0.79 14.53
C GLY A 85 1.73 2.23 14.12
N VAL A 86 1.34 2.66 12.92
CA VAL A 86 1.54 4.03 12.43
C VAL A 86 0.75 5.05 13.27
N VAL A 87 -0.46 4.71 13.71
CA VAL A 87 -1.31 5.60 14.52
C VAL A 87 -0.82 5.69 15.97
N LEU A 88 -0.42 4.57 16.57
CA LEU A 88 0.00 4.46 17.96
C LEU A 88 1.43 4.97 18.17
N ALA A 89 2.33 4.69 17.23
CA ALA A 89 3.75 5.03 17.32
C ALA A 89 4.26 5.68 16.02
N PRO A 90 3.75 6.88 15.66
CA PRO A 90 4.08 7.53 14.40
C PRO A 90 5.57 7.88 14.25
N GLY A 91 6.28 8.14 15.35
CA GLY A 91 7.72 8.41 15.32
C GLY A 91 8.54 7.19 14.91
N ILE A 92 8.34 6.06 15.60
CA ILE A 92 9.02 4.79 15.28
C ILE A 92 8.71 4.34 13.86
N ALA A 93 7.44 4.45 13.45
CA ALA A 93 7.03 4.10 12.10
C ALA A 93 7.67 5.00 11.04
N ALA A 94 7.70 6.32 11.27
CA ALA A 94 8.35 7.26 10.34
C ALA A 94 9.84 7.00 10.22
N ASP A 95 10.55 6.73 11.33
CA ASP A 95 11.98 6.46 11.32
C ASP A 95 12.30 5.13 10.63
N TRP A 96 11.52 4.08 10.89
CA TRP A 96 11.63 2.80 10.17
C TRP A 96 11.40 2.95 8.66
N ILE A 97 10.35 3.68 8.27
CA ILE A 97 10.02 3.91 6.86
C ILE A 97 11.13 4.72 6.18
N ARG A 98 11.64 5.78 6.83
CA ARG A 98 12.77 6.57 6.31
C ARG A 98 14.01 5.72 6.13
N GLY A 99 14.36 4.89 7.11
CA GLY A 99 15.50 3.97 7.03
C GLY A 99 15.36 2.96 5.90
N LEU A 100 14.15 2.42 5.69
CA LEU A 100 13.85 1.52 4.57
C LEU A 100 14.03 2.22 3.22
N TYR A 101 13.54 3.47 3.09
CA TYR A 101 13.71 4.25 1.85
C TYR A 101 15.19 4.56 1.58
N GLU A 102 15.96 4.92 2.61
CA GLU A 102 17.39 5.21 2.48
C GLU A 102 18.20 3.96 2.11
N PHE A 103 17.83 2.81 2.66
CA PHE A 103 18.40 1.52 2.28
C PHE A 103 18.06 1.13 0.84
N LEU A 104 16.79 1.31 0.42
CA LEU A 104 16.34 1.06 -0.95
C LEU A 104 17.06 1.96 -1.95
N GLU A 105 17.24 3.23 -1.63
CA GLU A 105 17.93 4.21 -2.48
C GLU A 105 19.43 3.91 -2.64
N THR A 106 20.07 3.41 -1.59
CA THR A 106 21.51 3.05 -1.61
C THR A 106 21.77 1.68 -2.24
N THR A 107 20.83 0.74 -2.11
CA THR A 107 21.02 -0.65 -2.56
C THR A 107 20.51 -0.91 -3.97
N LEU A 108 19.42 -0.25 -4.39
CA LEU A 108 18.80 -0.51 -5.69
C LEU A 108 19.19 0.55 -6.73
N SER A 109 19.60 0.08 -7.91
CA SER A 109 19.77 0.94 -9.07
C SER A 109 18.41 1.49 -9.53
N GLU A 110 18.41 2.67 -10.16
CA GLU A 110 17.18 3.29 -10.67
C GLU A 110 16.41 2.37 -11.64
N GLY A 111 17.12 1.56 -12.41
CA GLY A 111 16.50 0.57 -13.30
C GLY A 111 15.70 -0.48 -12.56
N VAL A 112 16.20 -0.98 -11.43
CA VAL A 112 15.50 -1.98 -10.61
C VAL A 112 14.30 -1.37 -9.89
N LEU A 113 14.44 -0.14 -9.38
CA LEU A 113 13.33 0.63 -8.78
C LEU A 113 12.21 0.89 -9.79
N ARG A 114 12.55 1.29 -11.01
CA ARG A 114 11.58 1.44 -12.11
C ARG A 114 10.94 0.11 -12.47
N GLY A 115 11.74 -0.96 -12.58
CA GLY A 115 11.25 -2.30 -12.85
C GLY A 115 10.22 -2.75 -11.82
N LEU A 116 10.54 -2.62 -10.53
CA LEU A 116 9.63 -2.95 -9.44
C LEU A 116 8.34 -2.11 -9.47
N ALA A 117 8.46 -0.82 -9.81
CA ALA A 117 7.31 0.05 -9.96
C ALA A 117 6.41 -0.38 -11.13
N ILE A 118 6.98 -0.72 -12.29
CA ILE A 118 6.26 -1.23 -13.45
C ILE A 118 5.58 -2.56 -13.12
N PHE A 119 6.29 -3.49 -12.47
CA PHE A 119 5.69 -4.74 -11.97
C PHE A 119 4.53 -4.47 -11.02
N GLY A 120 4.66 -3.49 -10.12
CA GLY A 120 3.58 -3.06 -9.24
C GLY A 120 2.36 -2.50 -9.98
N VAL A 121 2.57 -1.72 -11.06
CA VAL A 121 1.50 -1.20 -11.91
C VAL A 121 0.79 -2.32 -12.65
N VAL A 122 1.54 -3.27 -13.24
CA VAL A 122 0.99 -4.45 -13.92
C VAL A 122 0.18 -5.29 -12.94
N PHE A 123 0.71 -5.53 -11.74
CA PHE A 123 0.00 -6.25 -10.69
C PHE A 123 -1.30 -5.54 -10.26
N GLY A 124 -1.26 -4.22 -10.11
CA GLY A 124 -2.44 -3.40 -9.83
C GLY A 124 -3.50 -3.48 -10.94
N LEU A 125 -3.09 -3.45 -12.21
CA LEU A 125 -3.98 -3.64 -13.36
C LEU A 125 -4.61 -5.03 -13.38
N VAL A 126 -3.86 -6.08 -13.05
CA VAL A 126 -4.39 -7.44 -12.92
C VAL A 126 -5.43 -7.51 -11.81
N LEU A 127 -5.18 -6.87 -10.66
CA LEU A 127 -6.16 -6.78 -9.57
C LEU A 127 -7.46 -6.07 -9.99
N ILE A 128 -7.36 -4.97 -10.75
CA ILE A 128 -8.52 -4.28 -11.32
C ILE A 128 -9.27 -5.20 -12.28
N TYR A 129 -8.56 -5.88 -13.19
CA TYR A 129 -9.17 -6.78 -14.16
C TYR A 129 -9.91 -7.94 -13.48
N VAL A 130 -9.28 -8.59 -12.50
CA VAL A 130 -9.89 -9.66 -11.71
C VAL A 130 -11.12 -9.14 -10.94
N GLY A 131 -11.03 -7.94 -10.37
CA GLY A 131 -12.14 -7.30 -9.67
C GLY A 131 -13.34 -6.95 -10.57
N ILE A 132 -13.10 -6.60 -11.85
CA ILE A 132 -14.17 -6.20 -12.79
C ILE A 132 -14.77 -7.39 -13.54
N PHE A 133 -13.94 -8.36 -13.94
CA PHE A 133 -14.34 -9.38 -14.92
C PHE A 133 -14.47 -10.80 -14.37
N VAL A 134 -13.83 -11.13 -13.24
CA VAL A 134 -13.73 -12.51 -12.74
C VAL A 134 -14.61 -12.76 -11.50
N LEU A 135 -15.04 -11.71 -10.80
CA LEU A 135 -15.74 -11.75 -9.50
C LEU A 135 -17.09 -11.02 -9.53
#